data_AF-A0A399X2A5-F1
#
_entry.id   AF-A0A399X2A5-F1
#
_cell.length_a   1.000
_cell.length_b   1.000
_cell.length_c   1.000
_cell.angle_alpha   90.00
_cell.angle_beta   90.00
_cell.angle_gamma   90.00
#
_symmetry.space_group_name_H-M   'P 1'
#
loop_
_entity.id
_entity.type
_entity.pdbx_description
1 polymer ?
#
loop_
_entity_poly.entity_id
_entity_poly.type
_entity_poly.pdbx_seq_one_letter_code
_entity_poly.pdbx_strand_id
1 'polypeptide(L)'
;MFSVRGADGKVYGPVDLDTLRQWATEGRLVPTTEVIEIATQRRMPASYVPGLFQNHPDNDNRWARPPQSPYPRSYASYNPSQASADLTIGWVFFALGAAGCVTCACLSLIFFPLAIAQANRPEVRLSQTAATLRILSIVFLVLSVLSLVLTFAMFGLPFM
;
A
#
# COMPACT_ATOMS: atom_id res chain seq x y z
N MET A 1 -32.02 15.25 15.99
CA MET A 1 -30.91 15.94 16.68
C MET A 1 -29.61 15.19 16.46
N PHE A 2 -28.57 15.91 16.06
CA PHE A 2 -27.27 15.39 15.66
C PHE A 2 -26.16 16.17 16.38
N SER A 3 -25.01 15.54 16.58
CA SER A 3 -23.77 16.21 16.98
C SER A 3 -22.70 15.97 15.94
N VAL A 4 -21.89 16.97 15.64
CA VAL A 4 -20.84 16.90 14.63
C VAL A 4 -19.49 16.91 15.32
N ARG A 5 -18.60 16.02 14.92
CA ARG A 5 -17.22 16.07 15.35
C ARG A 5 -16.38 16.76 14.28
N GLY A 6 -15.84 17.92 14.64
CA GLY A 6 -14.98 18.70 13.75
C GLY A 6 -13.62 18.02 13.54
N ALA A 7 -12.88 18.49 12.53
CA ALA A 7 -11.51 18.05 12.26
C ALA A 7 -10.54 18.39 13.42
N ASP A 8 -10.93 19.31 14.28
CA ASP A 8 -10.27 19.68 15.53
C ASP A 8 -10.54 18.69 16.68
N GLY A 9 -11.34 17.64 16.44
CA GLY A 9 -11.71 16.62 17.42
C GLY A 9 -12.78 17.07 18.42
N LYS A 10 -13.26 18.32 18.33
CA LYS A 10 -14.32 18.84 19.19
C LYS A 10 -15.68 18.39 18.70
N VAL A 11 -16.59 18.15 19.65
CA VAL A 11 -17.97 17.77 19.37
C VAL A 11 -18.85 19.01 19.50
N TYR A 12 -19.55 19.33 18.42
CA TYR A 12 -20.47 20.46 18.31
C TYR A 12 -21.89 19.90 18.18
N GLY A 13 -22.73 20.11 19.20
CA GLY A 13 -24.11 19.62 19.22
C GLY A 13 -24.70 19.62 20.63
N PRO A 14 -26.02 19.36 20.79
CA PRO A 14 -27.00 18.91 19.78
C PRO A 14 -27.50 20.01 18.85
N VAL A 15 -27.49 19.77 17.54
CA VAL A 15 -28.09 20.64 16.51
C VAL A 15 -29.11 19.87 15.67
N ASP A 16 -30.01 20.59 15.01
CA ASP A 16 -31.00 19.99 14.13
C ASP A 16 -30.51 19.84 12.69
N LEU A 17 -31.24 19.07 11.89
CA LEU A 17 -30.89 18.80 10.49
C LEU A 17 -30.76 20.10 9.67
N ASP A 18 -31.60 21.10 9.94
CA ASP A 18 -31.53 22.38 9.23
C ASP A 18 -30.27 23.17 9.55
N THR A 19 -29.79 23.13 10.80
CA THR A 19 -28.50 23.72 11.18
C THR A 19 -27.33 23.00 10.51
N LEU A 20 -27.40 21.66 10.42
CA LEU A 20 -26.38 20.89 9.70
C LEU A 20 -26.33 21.25 8.21
N ARG A 21 -27.50 21.45 7.57
CA ARG A 21 -27.59 21.89 6.17
C ARG A 21 -26.96 23.25 5.97
N GLN A 22 -27.20 24.17 6.90
CA GLN A 22 -26.55 25.48 6.88
C GLN A 22 -25.03 25.34 6.97
N TRP A 23 -24.50 24.51 7.87
CA TRP A 23 -23.05 24.26 7.97
C TRP A 23 -22.47 23.56 6.74
N ALA A 24 -23.23 22.69 6.09
CA ALA A 24 -22.83 22.10 4.82
C ALA A 24 -22.76 23.15 3.70
N THR A 25 -23.70 24.11 3.69
CA THR A 25 -23.73 25.22 2.72
C THR A 25 -22.60 26.22 2.98
N GLU A 26 -22.26 26.45 4.26
CA GLU A 26 -21.13 27.30 4.67
C GLU A 26 -19.76 26.62 4.47
N GLY A 27 -19.70 25.35 4.03
CA GLY A 27 -18.47 24.59 3.86
C GLY A 27 -17.77 24.21 5.17
N ARG A 28 -18.44 24.41 6.32
CA ARG A 28 -17.95 23.98 7.64
C ARG A 28 -18.05 22.48 7.82
N LEU A 29 -18.93 21.84 7.06
CA LEU A 29 -19.24 20.42 7.16
C LEU A 29 -18.96 19.74 5.82
N VAL A 30 -17.95 18.87 5.81
CA VAL A 30 -17.58 18.07 4.64
C VAL A 30 -18.27 16.70 4.66
N PRO A 31 -18.46 16.01 3.51
CA PRO A 31 -19.14 14.71 3.45
C PRO A 31 -18.52 13.62 4.33
N THR A 32 -17.23 13.74 4.64
CA THR A 32 -16.47 12.81 5.49
C THR A 32 -16.52 13.17 6.98
N THR A 33 -17.15 14.28 7.36
CA THR A 33 -17.25 14.72 8.76
C THR A 33 -18.03 13.70 9.57
N GLU A 34 -17.54 13.32 10.75
CA GLU A 34 -18.22 12.37 11.64
C GLU A 34 -19.42 13.07 12.28
N VAL A 35 -20.61 12.52 12.04
CA VAL A 35 -21.88 12.97 12.62
C VAL A 35 -22.40 11.86 13.53
N ILE A 36 -22.86 12.25 14.71
CA ILE A 36 -23.39 11.38 15.75
C ILE A 36 -24.88 11.66 15.85
N GLU A 37 -25.69 10.68 15.52
CA GLU A 37 -27.13 10.75 15.73
C GLU A 37 -27.45 10.50 17.20
N ILE A 38 -28.11 11.45 17.86
CA ILE A 38 -28.28 11.40 19.32
C ILE A 38 -29.32 10.34 19.71
N ALA A 39 -30.33 10.15 18.87
CA ALA A 39 -31.39 9.16 19.10
C ALA A 39 -30.86 7.72 19.15
N THR A 40 -29.83 7.40 18.35
CA THR A 40 -29.29 6.04 18.21
C THR A 40 -27.86 5.91 18.73
N GLN A 41 -27.22 7.03 19.11
CA GLN A 41 -25.78 7.15 19.37
C GLN A 41 -24.90 6.63 18.23
N ARG A 42 -25.46 6.55 17.01
CA ARG A 42 -24.76 6.01 15.85
C ARG A 42 -23.85 7.07 15.24
N ARG A 43 -22.58 6.72 15.08
CA ARG A 43 -21.59 7.50 14.34
C ARG A 43 -21.67 7.15 12.87
N MET A 44 -21.85 8.16 12.03
CA MET A 44 -21.88 7.99 10.59
C MET A 44 -21.24 9.21 9.91
N PRO A 45 -20.69 9.05 8.69
CA PRO A 45 -20.26 10.22 7.93
C PRO A 45 -21.46 11.10 7.59
N ALA A 46 -21.23 12.41 7.50
CA ALA A 46 -22.23 13.37 7.09
C ALA A 46 -22.91 13.01 5.77
N SER A 47 -22.18 12.38 4.84
CA SER A 47 -22.72 11.92 3.55
C SER A 47 -23.85 10.89 3.67
N TYR A 48 -23.91 10.15 4.77
CA TYR A 48 -24.95 9.15 5.02
C TYR A 48 -26.23 9.74 5.60
N VAL A 49 -26.22 11.02 6.00
CA VAL A 49 -27.41 11.71 6.51
C VAL A 49 -28.31 12.09 5.33
N PRO A 50 -29.50 11.49 5.20
CA PRO A 50 -30.42 11.82 4.11
C PRO A 50 -30.79 13.31 4.17
N GLY A 51 -30.77 14.00 3.04
CA GLY A 51 -31.16 15.41 2.97
C GLY A 51 -30.05 16.42 3.23
N LEU A 52 -28.81 15.99 3.55
CA LEU A 52 -27.73 16.93 3.89
C LEU A 52 -26.97 17.45 2.67
N PHE A 53 -26.77 16.63 1.63
CA PHE A 53 -25.99 16.98 0.42
C PHE A 53 -26.76 16.82 -0.92
N GLN A 54 -28.09 16.72 -0.88
CA GLN A 54 -28.90 16.33 -2.05
C GLN A 54 -29.20 17.43 -3.09
N ASN A 55 -28.84 18.69 -2.82
CA ASN A 55 -29.29 19.85 -3.61
C ASN A 55 -28.17 20.66 -4.30
N HIS A 56 -27.05 20.04 -4.68
CA HIS A 56 -26.11 20.72 -5.60
C HIS A 56 -26.32 20.16 -7.01
N PRO A 57 -26.95 20.91 -7.94
CA PRO A 57 -27.11 20.50 -9.34
C PRO A 57 -25.76 20.30 -10.06
N ASP A 58 -24.66 20.74 -9.45
CA ASP A 58 -23.32 20.48 -9.89
C ASP A 58 -22.77 19.23 -9.17
N ASN A 59 -23.21 18.04 -9.60
CA ASN A 59 -22.43 16.80 -9.42
C ASN A 59 -21.14 16.79 -10.28
N ASP A 60 -20.72 17.96 -10.74
CA ASP A 60 -19.34 18.28 -11.07
C ASP A 60 -18.55 18.29 -9.75
N ASN A 61 -18.03 17.13 -9.38
CA ASN A 61 -17.07 16.90 -8.29
C ASN A 61 -15.74 17.66 -8.49
N ARG A 62 -15.76 18.93 -8.87
CA ARG A 62 -14.61 19.83 -9.06
C ARG A 62 -13.88 20.09 -7.75
N TRP A 63 -14.58 19.99 -6.62
CA TRP A 63 -14.00 20.15 -5.28
C TRP A 63 -13.34 18.89 -4.72
N ALA A 64 -13.54 17.73 -5.36
CA ALA A 64 -12.87 16.48 -4.98
C ALA A 64 -11.62 16.20 -5.83
N ARG A 65 -11.27 17.06 -6.79
CA ARG A 65 -10.04 16.90 -7.57
C ARG A 65 -8.91 17.65 -6.84
N PRO A 66 -7.90 16.95 -6.29
CA PRO A 66 -6.67 17.64 -5.91
C PRO A 66 -6.16 18.41 -7.14
N PRO A 67 -5.56 19.60 -6.97
CA PRO A 67 -5.02 20.37 -8.09
C PRO A 67 -4.19 19.42 -8.96
N GLN A 68 -4.64 19.21 -10.20
CA GLN A 68 -3.91 18.34 -11.12
C GLN A 68 -2.56 18.99 -11.35
N SER A 69 -1.52 18.39 -10.76
CA SER A 69 -0.15 18.85 -10.97
C SER A 69 0.10 18.93 -12.48
N PRO A 70 0.62 20.05 -13.01
CA PRO A 70 0.94 20.20 -14.44
C PRO A 70 1.93 19.17 -14.98
N TYR A 71 2.56 18.41 -14.09
CA TYR A 71 3.41 17.28 -14.46
C TYR A 71 2.54 16.05 -14.76
N PRO A 72 2.68 15.44 -15.95
CA PRO A 72 2.05 14.15 -16.23
C PRO A 72 2.62 13.12 -15.26
N ARG A 73 1.83 12.76 -14.23
CA ARG A 73 2.04 11.49 -13.54
C ARG A 73 1.61 10.42 -14.50
N SER A 74 2.58 9.71 -15.06
CA SER A 74 2.35 8.40 -15.66
C SER A 74 1.82 7.49 -14.55
N TYR A 75 0.50 7.43 -14.40
CA TYR A 75 -0.13 6.43 -13.56
C TYR A 75 0.12 5.10 -14.25
N ALA A 76 1.16 4.38 -13.83
CA ALA A 76 1.35 2.99 -14.22
C ALA A 76 0.06 2.27 -13.82
N SER A 77 -0.71 1.83 -14.83
CA SER A 77 -1.96 1.11 -14.61
C SER A 77 -1.60 -0.18 -13.87
N TYR A 78 -1.92 -0.25 -12.59
CA TYR A 78 -1.63 -1.40 -11.75
C TYR A 78 -2.57 -2.53 -12.16
N ASN A 79 -2.02 -3.55 -12.82
CA ASN A 79 -2.77 -4.75 -13.15
C ASN A 79 -2.54 -5.82 -12.05
N PRO A 80 -3.50 -6.04 -11.14
CA PRO A 80 -3.32 -6.96 -10.01
C PRO A 80 -3.06 -8.42 -10.44
N SER A 81 -3.53 -8.81 -11.63
CA SER A 81 -3.28 -10.15 -12.19
C SER A 81 -1.84 -10.37 -12.63
N GLN A 82 -1.18 -9.34 -13.17
CA GLN A 82 0.23 -9.40 -13.57
C GLN A 82 1.15 -9.28 -12.34
N ALA A 83 0.80 -8.41 -11.38
CA ALA A 83 1.54 -8.27 -10.13
C ALA A 83 1.61 -9.56 -9.30
N SER A 84 0.51 -10.33 -9.27
CA SER A 84 0.46 -11.63 -8.58
C SER A 84 1.26 -12.72 -9.31
N ALA A 85 1.25 -12.74 -10.64
CA ALA A 85 2.08 -13.64 -11.44
C ALA A 85 3.58 -13.36 -11.24
N ASP A 86 3.99 -12.09 -11.25
CA ASP A 86 5.38 -11.69 -11.05
C ASP A 86 5.88 -12.02 -9.63
N LEU A 87 5.03 -11.85 -8.61
CA LEU A 87 5.35 -12.25 -7.25
C LEU A 87 5.51 -13.78 -7.13
N THR A 88 4.64 -14.54 -7.80
CA THR A 88 4.70 -16.01 -7.83
C THR A 88 6.00 -16.48 -8.47
N ILE A 89 6.39 -15.90 -9.60
CA ILE A 89 7.66 -16.19 -10.27
C ILE A 89 8.85 -15.85 -9.36
N GLY A 90 8.79 -14.75 -8.60
CA GLY A 90 9.80 -14.39 -7.62
C GLY A 90 10.00 -15.46 -6.53
N TRP A 91 8.91 -16.01 -5.99
CA TRP A 91 8.97 -17.09 -5.00
C TRP A 91 9.51 -18.40 -5.57
N VAL A 92 9.18 -18.72 -6.82
CA VAL A 92 9.72 -19.89 -7.52
C VAL A 92 11.24 -19.78 -7.65
N PHE A 93 11.76 -18.63 -8.10
CA PHE A 93 13.20 -18.44 -8.20
C PHE A 93 13.91 -18.42 -6.84
N PHE A 94 13.28 -17.86 -5.81
CA PHE A 94 13.80 -17.92 -4.45
C PHE A 94 13.89 -19.37 -3.95
N ALA A 95 12.85 -20.18 -4.16
CA ALA A 95 12.83 -21.59 -3.77
C ALA A 95 13.88 -22.40 -4.55
N LEU A 96 14.04 -22.16 -5.85
CA LEU A 96 15.08 -22.77 -6.68
C LEU A 96 16.49 -22.36 -6.26
N GLY A 97 16.71 -21.08 -5.93
CA GLY A 97 17.99 -20.59 -5.41
C GLY A 97 18.33 -21.18 -4.03
N ALA A 98 17.34 -21.29 -3.15
CA ALA A 98 17.48 -21.91 -1.84
C ALA A 98 17.76 -23.41 -1.93
N ALA A 99 17.08 -24.14 -2.83
CA ALA A 99 17.33 -25.55 -3.08
C ALA A 99 18.71 -25.80 -3.72
N GLY A 100 19.13 -24.90 -4.62
CA GLY A 100 20.46 -24.92 -5.25
C GLY A 100 21.59 -24.62 -4.27
N CYS A 101 21.32 -23.95 -3.14
CA CYS A 101 22.32 -23.60 -2.13
C CYS A 101 23.00 -24.84 -1.50
N VAL A 102 22.34 -25.99 -1.49
CA VAL A 102 22.87 -27.24 -0.90
C VAL A 102 23.64 -28.08 -1.91
N THR A 103 23.31 -27.97 -3.21
CA THR A 103 23.81 -28.87 -4.25
C THR A 103 24.79 -28.22 -5.23
N CYS A 104 24.72 -26.90 -5.46
CA CYS A 104 25.67 -26.18 -6.31
C CYS A 104 25.59 -24.67 -6.08
N ALA A 105 26.60 -24.08 -5.41
CA ALA A 105 26.64 -22.66 -5.07
C ALA A 105 26.54 -21.72 -6.29
N CYS A 106 26.90 -22.21 -7.49
CA CYS A 106 26.81 -21.47 -8.75
C CYS A 106 25.36 -21.14 -9.16
N LEU A 107 24.39 -22.00 -8.84
CA LEU A 107 22.99 -21.78 -9.22
C LEU A 107 22.37 -20.66 -8.38
N SER A 108 22.68 -20.63 -7.08
CA SER A 108 22.24 -19.57 -6.17
C SER A 108 22.69 -18.17 -6.62
N LEU A 109 23.90 -18.05 -7.20
CA LEU A 109 24.40 -16.76 -7.70
C LEU A 109 23.60 -16.21 -8.89
N ILE A 110 22.87 -17.05 -9.62
CA ILE A 110 22.06 -16.62 -10.77
C ILE A 110 20.60 -16.40 -10.36
N PHE A 111 20.05 -17.29 -9.53
CA PHE A 111 18.62 -17.26 -9.18
C PHE A 111 18.25 -16.16 -8.16
N PHE A 112 19.12 -15.82 -7.21
CA PHE A 112 18.84 -14.74 -6.25
C PHE A 112 18.78 -13.33 -6.90
N PRO A 113 19.69 -12.96 -7.81
CA PRO A 113 19.56 -11.71 -8.57
C PRO A 113 18.30 -11.67 -9.45
N LEU A 114 17.91 -12.79 -10.05
CA LEU A 114 16.67 -12.89 -10.83
C LEU A 114 15.44 -12.67 -9.94
N ALA A 115 15.40 -13.24 -8.74
CA ALA A 115 14.33 -12.99 -7.77
C ALA A 115 14.23 -11.51 -7.36
N ILE A 116 15.37 -10.82 -7.19
CA ILE A 116 15.43 -9.38 -6.91
C ILE A 116 14.95 -8.56 -8.12
N ALA A 117 15.31 -8.96 -9.35
CA ALA A 117 14.88 -8.30 -10.57
C ALA A 117 13.36 -8.36 -10.77
N GLN A 118 12.74 -9.54 -10.51
CA GLN A 118 11.29 -9.69 -10.53
C GLN A 118 10.62 -8.82 -9.45
N ALA A 119 11.17 -8.80 -8.24
CA ALA A 119 10.65 -7.98 -7.17
C ALA A 119 10.79 -6.47 -7.44
N ASN A 120 11.74 -6.05 -8.28
CA ASN A 120 11.98 -4.65 -8.66
C ASN A 120 11.06 -4.13 -9.76
N ARG A 121 10.17 -4.97 -10.31
CA ARG A 121 9.21 -4.54 -11.33
C ARG A 121 8.21 -3.50 -10.79
N PRO A 122 7.87 -2.46 -11.58
CA PRO A 122 7.08 -1.31 -11.14
C PRO A 122 5.72 -1.71 -10.57
N GLU A 123 5.13 -2.78 -11.10
CA GLU A 123 3.83 -3.30 -10.68
C GLU A 123 3.84 -3.83 -9.25
N VAL A 124 4.91 -4.51 -8.85
CA VAL A 124 5.01 -5.20 -7.55
C VAL A 124 5.75 -4.36 -6.50
N ARG A 125 6.45 -3.29 -6.91
CA ARG A 125 7.29 -2.44 -6.02
C ARG A 125 6.55 -1.87 -4.81
N LEU A 126 5.26 -1.59 -4.93
CA LEU A 126 4.44 -0.98 -3.88
C LEU A 126 3.87 -2.02 -2.90
N SER A 127 3.97 -3.32 -3.21
CA SER A 127 3.48 -4.38 -2.36
C SER A 127 4.46 -4.69 -1.21
N GLN A 128 3.92 -4.87 0.00
CA GLN A 128 4.72 -5.25 1.17
C GLN A 128 5.41 -6.62 0.96
N THR A 129 4.77 -7.51 0.21
CA THR A 129 5.28 -8.84 -0.15
C THR A 129 6.51 -8.79 -1.04
N ALA A 130 6.58 -7.87 -2.01
CA ALA A 130 7.79 -7.71 -2.84
C ALA A 130 8.97 -7.18 -2.02
N ALA A 131 8.73 -6.30 -1.04
CA ALA A 131 9.78 -5.82 -0.15
C ALA A 131 10.37 -6.97 0.69
N THR A 132 9.51 -7.84 1.25
CA THR A 132 9.94 -9.04 1.98
C THR A 132 10.80 -9.96 1.11
N LEU A 133 10.39 -10.20 -0.15
CA LEU A 133 11.12 -11.08 -1.06
C LEU A 133 12.51 -10.54 -1.40
N ARG A 134 12.66 -9.22 -1.59
CA ARG A 134 13.98 -8.59 -1.80
C ARG A 134 14.88 -8.75 -0.59
N ILE A 135 14.37 -8.44 0.61
CA ILE A 135 15.15 -8.52 1.85
C ILE A 135 15.61 -9.97 2.08
N LEU A 136 14.68 -10.94 1.99
CA LEU A 136 15.02 -12.35 2.15
C LEU A 136 16.03 -12.82 1.10
N SER A 137 15.84 -12.46 -0.18
CA SER A 137 16.78 -12.83 -1.24
C SER A 137 18.18 -12.29 -0.98
N ILE A 138 18.31 -11.04 -0.53
CA ILE A 138 19.61 -10.44 -0.18
C ILE A 138 20.27 -11.19 0.99
N VAL A 139 19.52 -11.47 2.06
CA VAL A 139 20.05 -12.18 3.24
C VAL A 139 20.58 -13.57 2.84
N PHE A 140 19.81 -14.32 2.05
CA PHE A 140 20.24 -15.64 1.58
C PHE A 140 21.41 -15.58 0.60
N LEU A 141 21.48 -14.56 -0.26
CA LEU A 141 22.63 -14.34 -1.14
C LEU A 141 23.90 -14.08 -0.32
N VAL A 142 23.83 -13.21 0.68
CA VAL A 142 24.98 -12.92 1.56
C VAL A 142 25.43 -14.16 2.32
N LEU A 143 24.49 -14.93 2.88
CA LEU A 143 24.79 -16.19 3.56
C LEU A 143 25.43 -17.22 2.61
N SER A 144 24.94 -17.32 1.38
CA SER A 144 25.48 -18.21 0.35
C SER A 144 26.92 -17.84 -0.03
N VAL A 145 27.20 -16.55 -0.24
CA VAL A 145 28.56 -16.05 -0.52
C VAL A 145 29.50 -16.32 0.66
N LEU A 146 29.05 -16.05 1.89
CA LEU A 146 29.85 -16.29 3.09
C LEU A 146 30.15 -17.79 3.29
N SER A 147 29.18 -18.66 3.03
CA SER A 147 29.39 -20.11 3.04
C SER A 147 30.40 -20.55 1.96
N LEU A 148 30.36 -19.96 0.76
CA LEU A 148 31.32 -20.27 -0.31
C LEU A 148 32.74 -19.86 0.09
N VAL A 149 32.91 -18.68 0.68
CA VAL A 149 34.22 -18.21 1.19
C VAL A 149 34.75 -19.13 2.29
N LEU A 150 33.90 -19.57 3.22
CA LEU A 150 34.27 -20.53 4.26
C LEU A 150 34.67 -21.89 3.69
N THR A 151 33.90 -22.42 2.74
CA THR A 151 34.23 -23.69 2.07
C THR A 151 35.55 -23.57 1.30
N PHE A 152 35.76 -22.47 0.58
CA PHE A 152 37.02 -22.22 -0.14
C PHE A 152 38.20 -22.03 0.82
N ALA A 153 38.00 -21.37 1.95
CA ALA A 153 39.05 -21.24 2.98
C ALA A 153 39.41 -22.61 3.58
N MET A 154 38.43 -23.44 3.92
CA MET A 154 38.70 -24.77 4.48
C MET A 154 39.29 -25.77 3.47
N PHE A 155 38.78 -25.80 2.23
CA PHE A 155 39.21 -26.76 1.19
C PHE A 155 40.30 -26.24 0.25
N GLY A 156 40.57 -24.93 0.22
CA GLY A 156 41.61 -24.30 -0.59
C GLY A 156 42.95 -24.12 0.12
N LEU A 157 42.95 -24.14 1.47
CA LEU A 157 44.19 -24.14 2.27
C LEU A 157 45.03 -25.44 2.29
N PRO A 158 44.57 -26.65 1.89
CA PRO A 158 45.41 -27.86 1.96
C PRO A 158 46.39 -28.03 0.79
N PHE A 159 46.46 -27.08 -0.17
CA PHE A 159 47.32 -27.19 -1.36
C PHE A 159 48.35 -26.06 -1.55
N MET A 160 48.67 -25.31 -0.48
CA MET A 160 49.80 -24.37 -0.45
C MET A 160 50.81 -24.75 0.63
#